data_AF-A0A853D4F9-F1
#
_entry.id   AF-A0A853D4F9-F1
#
_cell.length_a   1.000
_cell.length_b   1.000
_cell.length_c   1.000
_cell.angle_alpha   90.00
_cell.angle_beta   90.00
_cell.angle_gamma   90.00
#
_symmetry.space_group_name_H-M   'P 1'
#
loop_
_entity.id
_entity.type
_entity.pdbx_description
1 polymer ?
#
loop_
_entity_poly.entity_id
_entity_poly.type
_entity_poly.pdbx_seq_one_letter_code
_entity_poly.pdbx_strand_id
1 'polypeptide(L)'
;MKTVINLKTLISFLLLTLVVIGVSKAQTNELVVMDSQYAQKQDVLNRLPSNSHFLEINGEDNPWKTIREYVQQNSSIQTIHLFVNATYNAFELGGITYDGQQVEQEFEFSMLEGLYQGTNFQLLVYDCNLGSNPEGLALLKQISERSYFNIGVPTNCSSVLDGSLDFDHTTMNQPIHSSILK
;
A
#
# COMPACT_ATOMS: atom_id res chain seq x y z
N MET A 1 46.69 13.13 -56.62
CA MET A 1 46.60 12.91 -55.16
C MET A 1 45.28 12.22 -54.85
N LYS A 2 45.31 10.96 -54.39
CA LYS A 2 44.12 10.24 -53.90
C LYS A 2 44.26 10.11 -52.38
N THR A 3 43.37 10.76 -51.65
CA THR A 3 43.32 10.70 -50.18
C THR A 3 42.63 9.39 -49.79
N VAL A 4 43.39 8.47 -49.20
CA VAL A 4 42.86 7.22 -48.65
C VAL A 4 42.47 7.49 -47.20
N ILE A 5 41.17 7.66 -46.94
CA ILE A 5 40.65 7.76 -45.58
C ILE A 5 40.72 6.35 -44.96
N ASN A 6 41.46 6.22 -43.86
CA ASN A 6 41.77 4.96 -43.21
C ASN A 6 40.58 4.51 -42.36
N LEU A 7 39.72 3.66 -42.94
CA LEU A 7 38.48 3.14 -42.34
C LEU A 7 38.69 2.43 -40.97
N LYS A 8 39.93 2.03 -40.66
CA LYS A 8 40.25 1.29 -39.42
C LYS A 8 40.23 2.16 -38.16
N THR A 9 40.41 3.48 -38.26
CA THR A 9 40.38 4.36 -37.08
C THR A 9 38.97 4.79 -36.67
N LEU A 10 37.95 4.57 -37.51
CA LEU A 10 36.56 4.87 -37.14
C LEU A 10 35.90 3.78 -36.29
N ILE A 11 36.44 2.55 -36.33
CA ILE A 11 35.86 1.37 -35.65
C ILE A 11 36.30 1.31 -34.18
N SER A 12 37.41 1.96 -33.81
CA SER A 12 37.93 1.91 -32.45
C SER A 12 37.17 2.79 -31.45
N PHE A 13 36.26 3.66 -31.91
CA PHE A 13 35.47 4.53 -31.03
C PHE A 13 34.07 3.96 -30.72
N LEU A 14 33.67 2.86 -31.37
CA LEU A 14 32.31 2.33 -31.28
C LEU A 14 32.12 1.19 -30.26
N LEU A 15 33.19 0.77 -29.56
CA LEU A 15 33.18 -0.37 -28.64
C LEU A 15 33.17 0.01 -27.15
N LEU A 16 33.12 1.31 -26.81
CA LEU A 16 33.09 1.78 -25.42
C LEU A 16 31.74 2.38 -25.01
N THR A 17 30.65 1.83 -25.53
CA THR A 17 29.31 2.02 -24.95
C THR A 17 28.76 0.64 -24.60
N LEU A 18 29.39 0.01 -23.60
CA LEU A 18 28.73 -1.04 -22.82
C LEU A 18 27.55 -0.36 -22.12
N VAL A 19 26.41 -0.34 -22.82
CA VAL A 19 25.11 -0.03 -22.23
C VAL A 19 24.88 -1.13 -21.19
N VAL A 20 25.22 -0.83 -19.94
CA VAL A 20 24.68 -1.53 -18.80
C VAL A 20 23.19 -1.22 -18.84
N ILE A 21 22.42 -2.06 -19.52
CA ILE A 21 20.96 -2.10 -19.37
C ILE A 21 20.75 -2.63 -17.96
N GLY A 22 20.89 -1.74 -16.99
CA GLY A 22 20.35 -1.94 -15.67
C GLY A 22 18.85 -2.10 -15.89
N VAL A 23 18.37 -3.34 -15.82
CA VAL A 23 16.96 -3.59 -15.63
C VAL A 23 16.65 -2.98 -14.27
N SER A 24 16.21 -1.73 -14.26
CA SER A 24 15.62 -1.13 -13.08
C SER A 24 14.41 -2.00 -12.76
N LYS A 25 14.56 -2.92 -11.79
CA LYS A 25 13.38 -3.46 -11.12
C LYS A 25 12.66 -2.24 -10.59
N ALA A 26 11.52 -1.91 -11.16
CA ALA A 26 10.62 -0.95 -10.58
C ALA A 26 10.28 -1.50 -9.19
N GLN A 27 10.94 -1.00 -8.15
CA GLN A 27 10.49 -1.25 -6.78
C GLN A 27 9.07 -0.72 -6.73
N THR A 28 8.13 -1.60 -6.43
CA THR A 28 6.73 -1.21 -6.31
C THR A 28 6.59 -0.43 -5.01
N ASN A 29 5.95 0.73 -5.06
CA ASN A 29 5.74 1.59 -3.89
C ASN A 29 4.51 1.14 -3.08
N GLU A 30 4.09 -0.10 -3.25
CA GLU A 30 2.83 -0.67 -2.77
C GLU A 30 3.12 -1.89 -1.88
N LEU A 31 2.42 -1.96 -0.75
CA LEU A 31 2.47 -3.06 0.21
C LEU A 31 1.06 -3.61 0.39
N VAL A 32 0.88 -4.91 0.20
CA VAL A 32 -0.33 -5.61 0.61
C VAL A 32 -0.16 -6.06 2.05
N VAL A 33 -1.04 -5.59 2.93
CA VAL A 33 -1.14 -6.04 4.31
C VAL A 33 -2.43 -6.83 4.46
N MET A 34 -2.33 -8.01 5.07
CA MET A 34 -3.50 -8.86 5.28
C MET A 34 -3.46 -9.53 6.62
N ASP A 35 -4.60 -9.53 7.30
CA ASP A 35 -4.76 -10.34 8.50
C ASP A 35 -4.68 -11.85 8.17
N SER A 36 -3.98 -12.62 9.00
CA SER A 36 -3.85 -14.07 8.81
C SER A 36 -5.19 -14.81 8.81
N GLN A 37 -6.20 -14.26 9.50
CA GLN A 37 -7.57 -14.74 9.61
C GLN A 37 -8.54 -14.03 8.65
N TYR A 38 -8.04 -13.25 7.69
CA TYR A 38 -8.89 -12.60 6.71
C TYR A 38 -9.70 -13.64 5.89
N ALA A 39 -11.02 -13.49 5.87
CA ALA A 39 -11.93 -14.53 5.38
C ALA A 39 -11.71 -14.87 3.89
N GLN A 40 -11.32 -13.88 3.08
CA GLN A 40 -11.13 -14.02 1.63
C GLN A 40 -9.65 -14.09 1.22
N LYS A 41 -8.75 -14.44 2.16
CA LYS A 41 -7.31 -14.45 1.94
C LYS A 41 -6.88 -15.17 0.66
N GLN A 42 -7.33 -16.41 0.45
CA GLN A 42 -6.92 -17.18 -0.72
C GLN A 42 -7.40 -16.55 -2.03
N ASP A 43 -8.60 -15.97 -2.05
CA ASP A 43 -9.14 -15.29 -3.23
C ASP A 43 -8.35 -14.03 -3.59
N VAL A 44 -7.93 -13.26 -2.57
CA VAL A 44 -7.05 -12.11 -2.77
C VAL A 44 -5.70 -12.56 -3.30
N LEU A 45 -5.05 -13.54 -2.64
CA LEU A 45 -3.73 -14.04 -3.05
C LEU A 45 -3.70 -14.53 -4.50
N ASN A 46 -4.80 -15.12 -4.97
CA ASN A 46 -4.93 -15.59 -6.36
C ASN A 46 -5.07 -14.44 -7.39
N ARG A 47 -5.46 -13.24 -6.95
CA ARG A 47 -5.69 -12.05 -7.81
C ARG A 47 -4.58 -11.01 -7.72
N LEU A 48 -3.69 -11.13 -6.74
CA LEU A 48 -2.58 -10.21 -6.60
C LEU A 48 -1.64 -10.28 -7.81
N PRO A 49 -1.13 -9.13 -8.29
CA PRO A 49 -0.07 -9.10 -9.28
C PRO A 49 1.12 -9.98 -8.89
N SER A 50 1.73 -10.63 -9.89
CA SER A 50 2.99 -11.35 -9.66
C SER A 50 4.04 -10.35 -9.17
N ASN A 51 4.63 -10.63 -8.00
CA ASN A 51 5.62 -9.80 -7.27
C ASN A 51 5.06 -8.69 -6.35
N SER A 52 3.78 -8.70 -5.97
CA SER A 52 3.31 -7.82 -4.89
C SER A 52 4.10 -8.04 -3.59
N HIS A 53 4.54 -6.96 -2.94
CA HIS A 53 5.03 -7.05 -1.57
C HIS A 53 3.86 -7.40 -0.66
N PHE A 54 4.03 -8.45 0.14
CA PHE A 54 2.98 -8.98 0.99
C PHE A 54 3.50 -9.10 2.43
N LEU A 55 2.74 -8.54 3.36
CA LEU A 55 2.95 -8.63 4.80
C LEU A 55 1.71 -9.25 5.44
N GLU A 56 1.88 -10.43 6.01
CA GLU A 56 0.84 -11.10 6.79
C GLU A 56 0.95 -10.72 8.27
N ILE A 57 -0.19 -10.41 8.88
CA ILE A 57 -0.31 -10.12 10.30
C ILE A 57 -0.86 -11.35 11.02
N ASN A 58 -0.04 -11.97 11.88
CA ASN A 58 -0.33 -13.26 12.52
C ASN A 58 -0.74 -13.16 14.01
N GLY A 59 -0.76 -11.95 14.59
CA GLY A 59 -1.14 -11.70 15.97
C GLY A 59 -0.04 -11.96 17.02
N GLU A 60 1.21 -12.19 16.61
CA GLU A 60 2.33 -12.36 17.55
C GLU A 60 2.81 -11.03 18.14
N ASP A 61 2.73 -9.95 17.36
CA ASP A 61 3.15 -8.59 17.71
C ASP A 61 2.01 -7.59 17.49
N ASN A 62 2.19 -6.35 17.99
CA ASN A 62 1.28 -5.26 17.64
C ASN A 62 1.29 -5.06 16.11
N PRO A 63 0.13 -5.11 15.44
CA PRO A 63 0.08 -5.12 13.99
C PRO A 63 0.58 -3.82 13.35
N TRP A 64 0.27 -2.67 13.96
CA TRP A 64 0.70 -1.37 13.47
C TRP A 64 2.20 -1.14 13.67
N LYS A 65 2.77 -1.68 14.76
CA LYS A 65 4.22 -1.74 14.93
C LYS A 65 4.87 -2.55 13.80
N THR A 66 4.35 -3.74 13.50
CA THR A 66 4.86 -4.60 12.42
C THR A 66 4.80 -3.88 11.07
N ILE A 67 3.67 -3.23 10.75
CA ILE A 67 3.51 -2.42 9.53
C ILE A 67 4.53 -1.28 9.49
N ARG A 68 4.66 -0.51 10.59
CA ARG A 68 5.59 0.60 10.70
C ARG A 68 7.03 0.16 10.46
N GLU A 69 7.47 -0.90 11.13
CA GLU A 69 8.83 -1.43 11.01
C GLU A 69 9.12 -1.96 9.60
N TYR A 70 8.13 -2.61 8.97
CA TYR A 70 8.25 -3.05 7.58
C TYR A 70 8.43 -1.86 6.62
N VAL A 71 7.61 -0.82 6.75
CA VAL A 71 7.68 0.38 5.92
C VAL A 71 9.00 1.14 6.17
N GLN A 72 9.48 1.20 7.41
CA GLN A 72 10.78 1.81 7.74
C GLN A 72 11.94 1.11 7.04
N GLN A 73 11.91 -0.22 6.93
CA GLN A 73 12.94 -1.01 6.24
C GLN A 73 12.80 -0.95 4.72
N ASN A 74 11.64 -0.52 4.21
CA ASN A 74 11.30 -0.47 2.80
C ASN A 74 10.81 0.93 2.40
N SER A 75 11.70 1.92 2.49
CA SER A 75 11.37 3.35 2.35
C SER A 75 10.80 3.77 0.98
N SER A 76 10.77 2.88 -0.01
CA SER A 76 10.09 3.13 -1.29
C SER A 76 8.58 2.99 -1.20
N ILE A 77 8.07 2.28 -0.18
CA ILE A 77 6.63 2.06 0.01
C ILE A 77 5.98 3.39 0.37
N GLN A 78 4.86 3.69 -0.27
CA GLN A 78 4.03 4.87 -0.03
C GLN A 78 2.54 4.52 0.04
N THR A 79 2.16 3.31 -0.37
CA THR A 79 0.76 2.85 -0.40
C THR A 79 0.65 1.50 0.25
N ILE A 80 -0.33 1.38 1.14
CA ILE A 80 -0.65 0.19 1.91
C ILE A 80 -2.05 -0.25 1.50
N HIS A 81 -2.18 -1.45 0.96
CA HIS A 81 -3.44 -2.11 0.64
C HIS A 81 -3.80 -3.02 1.79
N LEU A 82 -4.75 -2.62 2.63
CA LEU A 82 -5.13 -3.33 3.84
C LEU A 82 -6.38 -4.18 3.61
N PHE A 83 -6.23 -5.49 3.72
CA PHE A 83 -7.31 -6.47 3.68
C PHE A 83 -7.59 -6.98 5.09
N VAL A 84 -8.77 -6.63 5.62
CA VAL A 84 -9.19 -6.95 7.00
C VAL A 84 -10.66 -7.34 7.02
N ASN A 85 -11.02 -8.17 8.01
CA ASN A 85 -12.44 -8.40 8.31
C ASN A 85 -12.95 -7.16 9.05
N ALA A 86 -14.10 -6.64 8.65
CA ALA A 86 -14.69 -5.48 9.30
C ALA A 86 -16.20 -5.61 9.48
N THR A 87 -16.68 -4.92 10.52
CA THR A 87 -18.08 -4.63 10.76
C THR A 87 -18.35 -3.17 10.34
N TYR A 88 -19.53 -2.63 10.66
CA TYR A 88 -19.87 -1.26 10.31
C TYR A 88 -18.98 -0.20 10.98
N ASN A 89 -18.42 -0.49 12.16
CA ASN A 89 -17.71 0.49 12.99
C ASN A 89 -16.44 -0.04 13.66
N ALA A 90 -15.92 -1.18 13.19
CA ALA A 90 -14.66 -1.76 13.66
C ALA A 90 -14.06 -2.68 12.60
N PHE A 91 -12.76 -2.95 12.69
CA PHE A 91 -12.11 -4.02 11.93
C PHE A 91 -11.18 -4.84 12.82
N GLU A 92 -10.82 -6.03 12.35
CA GLU A 92 -9.91 -6.94 13.04
C GLU A 92 -8.56 -6.99 12.35
N LEU A 93 -7.49 -6.85 13.13
CA LEU A 93 -6.11 -6.97 12.67
C LEU A 93 -5.22 -7.50 13.80
N GLY A 94 -4.47 -8.57 13.55
CA GLY A 94 -3.61 -9.23 14.53
C GLY A 94 -4.37 -9.78 15.75
N GLY A 95 -5.64 -10.16 15.56
CA GLY A 95 -6.51 -10.59 16.67
C GLY A 95 -7.00 -9.45 17.58
N ILE A 96 -6.77 -8.19 17.20
CA ILE A 96 -7.27 -7.01 17.90
C ILE A 96 -8.43 -6.40 17.12
N THR A 97 -9.54 -6.12 17.82
CA THR A 97 -10.67 -5.37 17.26
C THR A 97 -10.43 -3.88 17.43
N TYR A 98 -10.24 -3.17 16.31
CA TYR A 98 -10.06 -1.73 16.24
C TYR A 98 -11.40 -1.02 16.08
N ASP A 99 -12.05 -0.74 17.21
CA ASP A 99 -13.15 0.23 17.30
C ASP A 99 -12.63 1.62 17.70
N GLY A 100 -13.53 2.60 17.88
CA GLY A 100 -13.13 3.97 18.23
C GLY A 100 -12.36 4.08 19.56
N GLN A 101 -12.63 3.20 20.54
CA GLN A 101 -11.89 3.19 21.81
C GLN A 101 -10.50 2.58 21.63
N GLN A 102 -10.41 1.44 20.94
CA GLN A 102 -9.13 0.78 20.70
C GLN A 102 -8.21 1.64 19.82
N VAL A 103 -8.76 2.32 18.80
CA VAL A 103 -8.03 3.29 17.99
C VAL A 103 -7.46 4.43 18.86
N GLU A 104 -8.22 4.89 19.86
CA GLU A 104 -7.77 5.93 20.78
C GLU A 104 -6.61 5.50 21.70
N GLN A 105 -6.53 4.20 21.97
CA GLN A 105 -5.51 3.62 22.86
C GLN A 105 -4.28 3.11 22.09
N GLU A 106 -4.39 2.94 20.78
CA GLU A 106 -3.30 2.47 19.93
C GLU A 106 -2.22 3.56 19.78
N PHE A 107 -1.07 3.31 20.40
CA PHE A 107 0.07 4.22 20.42
C PHE A 107 0.84 4.20 19.10
N GLU A 108 0.85 3.07 18.39
CA GLU A 108 1.62 2.92 17.15
C GLU A 108 1.11 3.83 16.02
N PHE A 109 -0.14 4.32 16.08
CA PHE A 109 -0.62 5.34 15.15
C PHE A 109 0.21 6.62 15.24
N SER A 110 0.47 7.15 16.43
CA SER A 110 1.32 8.34 16.57
C SER A 110 2.77 8.10 16.14
N MET A 111 3.25 6.86 16.21
CA MET A 111 4.59 6.50 15.72
C MET A 111 4.66 6.46 14.20
N LEU A 112 3.54 6.16 13.51
CA LEU A 112 3.44 6.17 12.05
C LEU A 112 3.52 7.59 11.47
N GLU A 113 3.04 8.60 12.20
CA GLU A 113 3.20 10.02 11.81
C GLU A 113 4.69 10.36 11.57
N GLY A 114 5.59 9.83 12.40
CA GLY A 114 7.04 10.04 12.27
C GLY A 114 7.67 9.49 11.00
N LEU A 115 6.95 8.68 10.21
CA LEU A 115 7.42 8.21 8.90
C LEU A 115 7.19 9.22 7.79
N TYR A 116 6.38 10.26 8.02
CA TYR A 116 6.01 11.23 7.00
C TYR A 116 7.21 12.04 6.49
N GLN A 117 7.45 12.01 5.18
CA GLN A 117 8.55 12.73 4.52
C GLN A 117 8.07 13.80 3.52
N GLY A 118 6.88 14.36 3.74
CA GLY A 118 6.31 15.41 2.88
C GLY A 118 5.23 14.92 1.91
N THR A 119 4.95 13.62 1.87
CA THR A 119 3.76 13.05 1.21
C THR A 119 3.12 12.03 2.14
N ASN A 120 1.80 12.09 2.29
CA ASN A 120 1.08 11.21 3.18
C ASN A 120 1.14 9.79 2.62
N PHE A 121 1.39 8.82 3.49
CA PHE A 121 1.17 7.44 3.13
C PHE A 121 -0.31 7.24 2.81
N GLN A 122 -0.59 6.46 1.78
CA GLN A 122 -1.95 6.08 1.43
C GLN A 122 -2.27 4.75 2.09
N LEU A 123 -3.43 4.66 2.74
CA LEU A 123 -3.97 3.42 3.27
C LEU A 123 -5.29 3.12 2.54
N LEU A 124 -5.26 2.12 1.67
CA LEU A 124 -6.43 1.64 0.93
C LEU A 124 -7.07 0.50 1.72
N VAL A 125 -8.24 0.75 2.30
CA VAL A 125 -8.96 -0.24 3.12
C VAL A 125 -9.93 -1.01 2.23
N TYR A 126 -9.64 -2.29 2.02
CA TYR A 126 -10.46 -3.20 1.22
C TYR A 126 -11.57 -3.78 2.09
N ASP A 127 -12.61 -2.98 2.31
CA ASP A 127 -13.83 -3.38 2.99
C ASP A 127 -15.05 -2.62 2.45
N CYS A 128 -16.21 -3.29 2.35
CA CYS A 128 -17.45 -2.67 1.87
C CYS A 128 -18.32 -2.07 3.00
N ASN A 129 -18.07 -2.42 4.27
CA ASN A 129 -18.90 -2.02 5.40
C ASN A 129 -18.48 -0.64 5.95
N LEU A 130 -17.20 -0.41 6.20
CA LEU A 130 -16.67 0.79 6.83
C LEU A 130 -16.93 2.06 6.01
N GLY A 131 -16.85 1.98 4.68
CA GLY A 131 -17.11 3.12 3.80
C GLY A 131 -18.59 3.43 3.59
N SER A 132 -19.49 2.47 3.86
CA SER A 132 -20.91 2.58 3.50
C SER A 132 -21.79 3.23 4.58
N ASN A 133 -21.21 3.60 5.74
CA ASN A 133 -21.97 4.18 6.85
C ASN A 133 -21.17 5.28 7.61
N PRO A 134 -21.87 6.23 8.27
CA PRO A 134 -21.21 7.33 8.99
C PRO A 134 -20.27 6.89 10.12
N GLU A 135 -20.60 5.82 10.85
CA GLU A 135 -19.82 5.33 11.98
C GLU A 135 -18.47 4.77 11.51
N GLY A 136 -18.46 4.02 10.41
CA GLY A 136 -17.24 3.52 9.78
C GLY A 136 -16.38 4.65 9.21
N LEU A 137 -16.98 5.65 8.56
CA LEU A 137 -16.26 6.84 8.09
C LEU A 137 -15.65 7.64 9.25
N ALA A 138 -16.37 7.74 10.39
CA ALA A 138 -15.85 8.39 11.59
C ALA A 138 -14.66 7.64 12.20
N LEU A 139 -14.72 6.30 12.23
CA LEU A 139 -13.60 5.46 12.66
C LEU A 139 -12.36 5.69 11.76
N LEU A 140 -12.54 5.62 10.44
CA LEU A 140 -11.44 5.83 9.48
C LEU A 140 -10.85 7.24 9.61
N LYS A 141 -11.70 8.25 9.81
CA LYS A 141 -11.23 9.62 10.09
C LYS A 141 -10.38 9.68 11.36
N GLN A 142 -10.80 9.03 12.45
CA GLN A 142 -10.03 8.99 13.70
C GLN A 142 -8.66 8.32 13.50
N ILE A 143 -8.60 7.22 12.74
CA ILE A 143 -7.34 6.56 12.41
C ILE A 143 -6.44 7.48 11.59
N SER A 144 -7.01 8.15 10.57
CA SER A 144 -6.29 9.11 9.72
C SER A 144 -5.69 10.26 10.54
N GLU A 145 -6.44 10.82 11.48
CA GLU A 145 -5.96 11.90 12.36
C GLU A 145 -4.82 11.48 13.27
N ARG A 146 -4.80 10.22 13.71
CA ARG A 146 -3.76 9.70 14.61
C ARG A 146 -2.53 9.16 13.89
N SER A 147 -2.70 8.64 12.68
CA SER A 147 -1.64 7.99 11.89
C SER A 147 -1.06 8.85 10.78
N TYR A 148 -1.75 9.94 10.44
CA TYR A 148 -1.43 10.80 9.30
C TYR A 148 -1.55 10.12 7.93
N PHE A 149 -2.26 8.98 7.85
CA PHE A 149 -2.59 8.34 6.57
C PHE A 149 -3.67 9.11 5.81
N ASN A 150 -3.50 9.24 4.49
CA ASN A 150 -4.63 9.49 3.60
C ASN A 150 -5.34 8.15 3.37
N ILE A 151 -6.48 7.96 4.02
CA ILE A 151 -7.18 6.68 3.99
C ILE A 151 -8.24 6.72 2.89
N GLY A 152 -8.18 5.74 1.98
CA GLY A 152 -9.21 5.48 0.99
C GLY A 152 -10.08 4.31 1.38
N VAL A 153 -11.38 4.45 1.13
CA VAL A 153 -12.36 3.37 1.31
C VAL A 153 -13.44 3.47 0.23
N PRO A 154 -13.97 2.35 -0.28
CA PRO A 154 -15.11 2.37 -1.17
C PRO A 154 -16.42 2.59 -0.38
N THR A 155 -17.24 3.56 -0.78
CA THR A 155 -18.54 3.83 -0.16
C THR A 155 -19.70 3.08 -0.83
N ASN A 156 -19.51 2.70 -2.09
CA ASN A 156 -20.45 1.87 -2.85
C ASN A 156 -19.75 0.59 -3.32
N CYS A 157 -19.82 -0.44 -2.49
CA CYS A 157 -19.05 -1.68 -2.65
C CYS A 157 -19.96 -2.89 -2.46
N SER A 158 -19.98 -3.78 -3.46
CA SER A 158 -20.64 -5.09 -3.35
C SER A 158 -19.65 -6.21 -3.06
N SER A 159 -18.39 -6.03 -3.50
CA SER A 159 -17.28 -6.94 -3.28
C SER A 159 -15.98 -6.18 -3.40
N VAL A 160 -15.07 -6.36 -2.44
CA VAL A 160 -13.73 -5.79 -2.48
C VAL A 160 -12.83 -6.47 -3.51
N LEU A 161 -13.27 -7.62 -4.06
CA LEU A 161 -12.54 -8.39 -5.05
C LEU A 161 -12.87 -8.00 -6.49
N ASP A 162 -13.74 -7.00 -6.69
CA ASP A 162 -14.04 -6.46 -8.01
C ASP A 162 -12.83 -5.67 -8.54
N GLY A 163 -12.33 -6.01 -9.73
CA GLY A 163 -11.21 -5.31 -10.37
C GLY A 163 -11.54 -3.85 -10.75
N SER A 164 -12.82 -3.47 -10.70
CA SER A 164 -13.30 -2.10 -10.90
C SER A 164 -13.58 -1.34 -9.60
N LEU A 165 -13.17 -1.88 -8.43
CA LEU A 165 -13.35 -1.23 -7.14
C LEU A 165 -12.70 0.17 -7.13
N ASP A 166 -13.49 1.17 -6.75
CA ASP A 166 -13.07 2.57 -6.65
C ASP A 166 -13.04 3.03 -5.19
N PHE A 167 -12.01 3.78 -4.83
CA PHE A 167 -11.85 4.38 -3.50
C PHE A 167 -12.36 5.82 -3.54
N ASP A 168 -13.68 5.95 -3.59
CA ASP A 168 -14.41 7.19 -3.84
C ASP A 168 -14.50 8.13 -2.61
N HIS A 169 -14.13 7.65 -1.43
CA HIS A 169 -13.95 8.47 -0.23
C HIS A 169 -12.52 8.48 0.26
N THR A 170 -12.04 9.67 0.64
CA THR A 170 -10.73 9.86 1.26
C THR A 170 -10.81 10.74 2.51
N THR A 171 -10.01 10.43 3.52
CA THR A 171 -10.02 11.18 4.79
C THR A 171 -9.33 12.55 4.70
N MET A 172 -8.38 12.73 3.78
CA MET A 172 -7.60 13.97 3.63
C MET A 172 -7.91 14.76 2.35
N ASN A 173 -8.92 14.35 1.56
CA ASN A 173 -9.25 14.95 0.25
C ASN A 173 -8.05 15.01 -0.71
N GLN A 174 -7.13 14.06 -0.61
CA GLN A 174 -5.96 13.94 -1.48
C GLN A 174 -6.19 12.83 -2.51
N PRO A 175 -5.60 12.93 -3.71
CA PRO A 175 -5.66 11.85 -4.70
C PRO A 175 -5.16 10.52 -4.12
N ILE A 176 -5.73 9.43 -4.61
CA ILE A 176 -5.41 8.09 -4.12
C ILE A 176 -5.16 7.11 -5.27
N HIS A 177 -4.33 6.10 -5.02
CA HIS A 177 -4.05 5.06 -5.98
C HIS A 177 -5.27 4.16 -6.21
N SER A 178 -5.30 3.55 -7.39
CA SER A 178 -6.33 2.60 -7.77
C SER A 178 -6.20 1.29 -7.00
N SER A 179 -7.20 0.42 -7.14
CA SER A 179 -7.14 -0.96 -6.67
C SER A 179 -5.86 -1.69 -7.11
N ILE A 180 -5.31 -2.52 -6.21
CA ILE A 180 -4.22 -3.47 -6.54
C ILE A 180 -4.73 -4.71 -7.26
N LEU A 181 -6.02 -4.99 -7.14
CA LEU A 181 -6.69 -6.09 -7.83
C LEU A 181 -7.06 -5.61 -9.23
N LYS A 182 -6.69 -6.39 -10.25
CA LYS A 182 -6.98 -6.12 -11.66
C LYS A 182 -7.94 -7.14 -12.23
#